data_AF-A0A2N9Y7R4-F1
#
_entry.id   AF-A0A2N9Y7R4-F1
#
_cell.length_a   1.000
_cell.length_b   1.000
_cell.length_c   1.000
_cell.angle_alpha   90.00
_cell.angle_beta   90.00
_cell.angle_gamma   90.00
#
_symmetry.space_group_name_H-M   'P 1'
#
loop_
_entity.id
_entity.type
_entity.pdbx_description
1 polymer ?
#
loop_
_entity_poly.entity_id
_entity_poly.type
_entity_poly.pdbx_seq_one_letter_code
_entity_poly.pdbx_strand_id
1 'polypeptide(L)'
;TEAVNGSQLYETNDKVANYFGGGAKYENGEWTAPSFKIVSFKDDGSSEETSYDNVAAAFAGMNTSFTKLHHDLSDNIEQNALLWSDADESFVALHGTGSEKHNSKLSHLVDGDISAGSTEAITGNQLYQLNQTLASYLGGGASYQGGQWTAPEFQVTQFKSDGSSGESKSYDTVAGAFEGVNGSLSGINDRL
;
A
#
# COMPACT_ATOMS: atom_id res chain seq x y z
N THR A 1 -35.44 12.39 -66.02
CA THR A 1 -34.79 12.90 -64.80
C THR A 1 -34.53 14.38 -64.99
N GLU A 2 -34.80 15.21 -63.99
CA GLU A 2 -34.47 16.65 -64.02
C GLU A 2 -32.96 16.85 -63.89
N ALA A 3 -32.44 17.97 -64.42
CA ALA A 3 -31.04 18.32 -64.32
C ALA A 3 -30.74 19.02 -62.98
N VAL A 4 -29.59 18.70 -62.36
CA VAL A 4 -29.07 19.41 -61.18
C VAL A 4 -28.31 20.66 -61.62
N ASN A 5 -28.51 21.79 -60.93
CA ASN A 5 -27.77 23.03 -61.21
C ASN A 5 -26.62 23.29 -60.22
N GLY A 6 -25.75 24.25 -60.53
CA GLY A 6 -24.57 24.55 -59.72
C GLY A 6 -24.89 25.03 -58.30
N SER A 7 -25.99 25.77 -58.08
CA SER A 7 -26.36 26.25 -56.75
C SER A 7 -26.85 25.12 -55.84
N GLN A 8 -27.59 24.14 -56.38
CA GLN A 8 -28.00 22.93 -55.65
C GLN A 8 -26.79 22.08 -55.21
N LEU A 9 -25.79 21.93 -56.09
CA LEU A 9 -24.56 21.21 -55.77
C LEU A 9 -23.74 21.96 -54.71
N TYR A 10 -23.59 23.28 -54.85
CA TYR A 10 -22.91 24.12 -53.88
C TYR A 10 -23.56 24.04 -52.50
N GLU A 11 -24.90 24.21 -52.41
CA GLU A 11 -25.64 24.11 -51.15
C GLU A 11 -25.48 22.73 -50.50
N THR A 12 -25.44 21.67 -51.31
CA THR A 12 -25.19 20.31 -50.80
C THR A 12 -23.79 20.18 -50.22
N ASN A 13 -22.76 20.62 -50.94
CA ASN A 13 -21.38 20.54 -50.48
C ASN A 13 -21.12 21.42 -49.24
N ASP A 14 -21.71 22.62 -49.18
CA ASP A 14 -21.63 23.50 -48.02
C ASP A 14 -22.26 22.85 -46.78
N LYS A 15 -23.44 22.21 -46.91
CA LYS A 15 -24.05 21.43 -45.82
C LYS A 15 -23.18 20.27 -45.37
N VAL A 16 -22.58 19.53 -46.30
CA VAL A 16 -21.67 18.40 -45.98
C VAL A 16 -20.42 18.90 -45.24
N ALA A 17 -19.82 20.01 -45.66
CA ALA A 17 -18.70 20.63 -44.97
C ALA A 17 -19.07 21.02 -43.53
N ASN A 18 -20.23 21.65 -43.35
CA ASN A 18 -20.75 22.02 -42.04
C ASN A 18 -20.99 20.80 -41.13
N TYR A 19 -21.42 19.65 -41.67
CA TYR A 19 -21.58 18.42 -40.89
C TYR A 19 -20.25 17.81 -40.44
N PHE A 20 -19.17 17.94 -41.22
CA PHE A 20 -17.85 17.49 -40.77
C PHE A 20 -17.31 18.38 -39.64
N GLY A 21 -17.63 19.68 -39.63
CA GLY A 21 -17.07 20.61 -38.67
C GLY A 21 -15.55 20.72 -38.83
N GLY A 22 -14.81 20.99 -37.75
CA GLY A 22 -13.34 21.01 -37.77
C GLY A 22 -12.72 22.02 -38.76
N GLY A 23 -13.48 23.01 -39.22
CA GLY A 23 -13.02 23.95 -40.25
C GLY A 23 -13.14 23.45 -41.70
N ALA A 24 -13.82 22.34 -41.97
CA ALA A 24 -14.12 21.89 -43.33
C ALA A 24 -14.95 22.94 -44.08
N LYS A 25 -14.64 23.14 -45.37
CA LYS A 25 -15.29 24.15 -46.23
C LYS A 25 -15.37 23.68 -47.68
N TYR A 26 -16.35 24.19 -48.42
CA TYR A 26 -16.42 24.10 -49.87
C TYR A 26 -16.57 25.50 -50.47
N GLU A 27 -15.51 26.02 -51.08
CA GLU A 27 -15.47 27.39 -51.60
C GLU A 27 -14.79 27.41 -52.97
N ASN A 28 -15.33 28.18 -53.92
CA ASN A 28 -14.80 28.32 -55.29
C ASN A 28 -14.56 26.99 -56.03
N GLY A 29 -15.33 25.95 -55.69
CA GLY A 29 -15.19 24.62 -56.30
C GLY A 29 -14.18 23.70 -55.62
N GLU A 30 -13.50 24.18 -54.57
CA GLU A 30 -12.44 23.46 -53.85
C GLU A 30 -12.87 23.06 -52.43
N TRP A 31 -12.40 21.90 -51.99
CA TRP A 31 -12.63 21.39 -50.63
C TRP A 31 -11.46 21.75 -49.71
N THR A 32 -11.78 22.22 -48.51
CA THR A 32 -10.88 22.25 -47.36
C THR A 32 -11.25 21.11 -46.43
N ALA A 33 -10.29 20.26 -46.08
CA ALA A 33 -10.50 19.15 -45.15
C ALA A 33 -10.82 19.66 -43.73
N PRO A 34 -11.59 18.91 -42.92
CA PRO A 34 -11.69 19.20 -41.49
C PRO A 34 -10.33 19.00 -40.82
N SER A 35 -10.14 19.55 -39.63
CA SER A 35 -9.03 19.26 -38.75
C SER A 35 -9.56 19.02 -37.35
N PHE A 36 -9.44 17.78 -36.88
CA PHE A 36 -9.84 17.36 -35.54
C PHE A 36 -8.60 17.22 -34.66
N LYS A 37 -8.57 17.96 -33.55
CA LYS A 37 -7.49 17.89 -32.55
C LYS A 37 -7.88 16.89 -31.47
N ILE A 38 -7.13 15.80 -31.38
CA ILE A 38 -7.34 14.76 -30.36
C ILE A 38 -6.12 14.72 -29.45
N VAL A 39 -6.36 14.71 -28.15
CA VAL A 39 -5.33 14.54 -27.13
C VAL A 39 -5.12 13.06 -26.86
N SER A 40 -3.87 12.62 -26.91
CA SER A 40 -3.43 11.30 -26.53
C SER A 40 -2.48 11.39 -25.34
N PHE A 41 -2.43 10.35 -24.52
CA PHE A 41 -1.54 10.27 -23.37
C PHE A 41 -0.33 9.39 -23.67
N LYS A 42 0.80 9.73 -23.05
CA LYS A 42 2.06 8.97 -23.07
C LYS A 42 2.21 8.21 -21.77
N ASP A 43 3.06 7.19 -21.81
CA ASP A 43 3.31 6.29 -20.67
C ASP A 43 3.91 7.02 -19.45
N ASP A 44 4.50 8.20 -19.64
CA ASP A 44 5.02 9.06 -18.56
C ASP A 44 3.95 9.98 -17.94
N GLY A 45 2.69 9.85 -18.36
CA GLY A 45 1.56 10.67 -17.89
C GLY A 45 1.43 12.02 -18.59
N SER A 46 2.32 12.38 -19.50
CA SER A 46 2.19 13.60 -20.31
C SER A 46 1.19 13.41 -21.46
N SER A 47 0.69 14.51 -22.01
CA SER A 47 -0.28 14.51 -23.11
C SER A 47 0.28 15.14 -24.38
N GLU A 48 -0.17 14.64 -25.53
CA GLU A 48 0.16 15.19 -26.85
C GLU A 48 -1.11 15.36 -27.69
N GLU A 49 -1.25 16.53 -28.33
CA GLU A 49 -2.35 16.83 -29.24
C GLU A 49 -1.92 16.51 -30.68
N THR A 50 -2.70 15.67 -31.36
CA THR A 50 -2.51 15.34 -32.78
C THR A 50 -3.71 15.82 -33.58
N SER A 51 -3.45 16.41 -34.75
CA SER A 51 -4.49 16.84 -35.69
C SER A 51 -4.76 15.76 -36.74
N TYR A 52 -6.04 15.53 -37.04
CA TYR A 52 -6.50 14.54 -38.00
C TYR A 52 -7.44 15.16 -39.02
N ASP A 53 -7.21 14.88 -40.31
CA ASP A 53 -7.89 15.58 -41.39
C ASP A 53 -9.16 14.86 -41.91
N ASN A 54 -9.58 13.79 -41.22
CA ASN A 54 -10.82 13.09 -41.51
C ASN A 54 -11.36 12.38 -40.26
N VAL A 55 -12.66 12.10 -40.28
CA VAL A 55 -13.41 11.51 -39.16
C VAL A 55 -12.88 10.13 -38.76
N ALA A 56 -12.57 9.27 -39.75
CA ALA A 56 -12.10 7.91 -39.48
C ALA A 56 -10.74 7.92 -38.75
N ALA A 57 -9.81 8.77 -39.18
CA ALA A 57 -8.52 8.91 -38.54
C ALA A 57 -8.63 9.54 -37.14
N ALA A 58 -9.49 10.54 -36.96
CA ALA A 58 -9.76 11.14 -35.65
C ALA A 58 -10.32 10.11 -34.66
N PHE A 59 -11.30 9.29 -35.08
CA PHE A 59 -11.84 8.22 -34.24
C PHE A 59 -10.82 7.11 -33.96
N ALA A 60 -9.94 6.78 -34.90
CA ALA A 60 -8.84 5.85 -34.64
C ALA A 60 -7.87 6.41 -33.58
N GLY A 61 -7.56 7.71 -33.64
CA GLY A 61 -6.77 8.42 -32.63
C GLY A 61 -7.44 8.44 -31.26
N MET A 62 -8.75 8.69 -31.20
CA MET A 62 -9.53 8.62 -29.96
C MET A 62 -9.53 7.21 -29.36
N ASN A 63 -9.77 6.19 -30.19
CA ASN A 63 -9.77 4.79 -29.73
C ASN A 63 -8.40 4.40 -29.14
N THR A 64 -7.32 4.84 -29.77
CA THR A 64 -5.96 4.62 -29.27
C THR A 64 -5.76 5.27 -27.90
N SER A 65 -6.25 6.49 -27.73
CA SER A 65 -6.18 7.22 -26.46
C SER A 65 -6.99 6.54 -25.35
N PHE A 66 -8.18 6.01 -25.68
CA PHE A 66 -8.98 5.23 -24.73
C PHE A 66 -8.34 3.90 -24.35
N THR A 67 -7.72 3.19 -25.29
CA THR A 67 -6.99 1.94 -24.98
C THR A 67 -5.85 2.19 -24.02
N LYS A 68 -5.09 3.28 -24.21
CA LYS A 68 -4.01 3.66 -23.29
C LYS A 68 -4.53 3.98 -21.89
N LEU A 69 -5.57 4.82 -21.80
CA LEU A 69 -6.20 5.13 -20.51
C LEU A 69 -6.71 3.88 -19.80
N HIS A 70 -7.31 2.93 -20.53
CA HIS A 70 -7.78 1.67 -19.96
C HIS A 70 -6.62 0.82 -19.45
N HIS A 71 -5.54 0.69 -20.22
CA HIS A 71 -4.34 -0.03 -19.81
C HIS A 71 -3.71 0.60 -18.57
N ASP A 72 -3.53 1.93 -18.54
CA ASP A 72 -2.94 2.63 -17.41
C ASP A 72 -3.79 2.49 -16.15
N LEU A 73 -5.12 2.50 -16.27
CA LEU A 73 -6.05 2.25 -15.17
C LEU A 73 -5.95 0.81 -14.67
N SER A 74 -6.09 -0.18 -15.56
CA SER A 74 -6.11 -1.60 -15.18
C SER A 74 -4.76 -2.02 -14.58
N ASP A 75 -3.65 -1.72 -15.25
CA ASP A 75 -2.35 -2.24 -14.83
C ASP A 75 -1.75 -1.49 -13.66
N ASN A 76 -1.89 -0.15 -13.58
CA ASN A 76 -1.30 0.58 -12.48
C ASN A 76 -2.17 0.57 -11.23
N ILE A 77 -3.48 0.84 -11.35
CA ILE A 77 -4.33 0.99 -10.17
C ILE A 77 -4.69 -0.37 -9.60
N GLU A 78 -5.05 -1.37 -10.41
CA GLU A 78 -5.44 -2.68 -9.86
C GLU A 78 -4.28 -3.44 -9.22
N GLN A 79 -3.05 -3.20 -9.68
CA GLN A 79 -1.87 -3.90 -9.15
C GLN A 79 -1.20 -3.18 -7.98
N ASN A 80 -1.24 -1.85 -7.94
CA ASN A 80 -0.45 -1.07 -6.96
C ASN A 80 -1.30 -0.40 -5.86
N ALA A 81 -2.63 -0.38 -5.98
CA ALA A 81 -3.49 0.13 -4.93
C ALA A 81 -3.77 -0.92 -3.83
N LEU A 82 -4.02 -0.45 -2.61
CA LEU A 82 -4.65 -1.27 -1.57
C LEU A 82 -6.15 -1.34 -1.84
N LEU A 83 -6.60 -2.46 -2.40
CA LEU A 83 -7.99 -2.65 -2.80
C LEU A 83 -8.78 -3.42 -1.74
N TRP A 84 -10.06 -3.09 -1.65
CA TRP A 84 -11.03 -3.85 -0.88
C TRP A 84 -11.32 -5.18 -1.57
N SER A 85 -11.29 -6.27 -0.80
CA SER A 85 -11.72 -7.60 -1.22
C SER A 85 -13.07 -7.89 -0.58
N ASP A 86 -14.11 -8.07 -1.40
CA ASP A 86 -15.43 -8.51 -0.91
C ASP A 86 -15.41 -9.92 -0.34
N ALA A 87 -14.50 -10.78 -0.83
CA ALA A 87 -14.35 -12.14 -0.32
C ALA A 87 -13.73 -12.16 1.09
N ASP A 88 -12.80 -11.25 1.36
CA ASP A 88 -12.09 -11.16 2.64
C ASP A 88 -12.67 -10.07 3.56
N GLU A 89 -13.69 -9.33 3.09
CA GLU A 89 -14.29 -8.16 3.75
C GLU A 89 -13.25 -7.20 4.35
N SER A 90 -12.16 -6.94 3.60
CA SER A 90 -11.04 -6.13 4.08
C SER A 90 -10.18 -5.56 2.96
N PHE A 91 -9.34 -4.57 3.28
CA PHE A 91 -8.28 -4.12 2.38
C PHE A 91 -7.16 -5.16 2.33
N VAL A 92 -6.76 -5.57 1.13
CA VAL A 92 -5.79 -6.65 0.92
C VAL A 92 -4.43 -6.06 0.54
N ALA A 93 -3.43 -6.31 1.38
CA ALA A 93 -2.03 -5.91 1.15
C ALA A 93 -1.23 -7.03 0.45
N LEU A 94 -1.76 -7.57 -0.65
CA LEU A 94 -1.05 -8.51 -1.52
C LEU A 94 -0.49 -7.76 -2.73
N HIS A 95 0.80 -7.95 -3.02
CA HIS A 95 1.44 -7.39 -4.22
C HIS A 95 2.02 -8.52 -5.07
N GLY A 96 2.10 -8.30 -6.39
CA GLY A 96 2.48 -9.28 -7.39
C GLY A 96 1.32 -9.78 -8.25
N THR A 97 1.61 -10.66 -9.21
CA THR A 97 0.64 -11.17 -10.19
C THR A 97 0.46 -12.69 -10.07
N GLY A 98 -0.75 -13.16 -10.37
CA GLY A 98 -1.07 -14.60 -10.38
C GLY A 98 -0.66 -15.33 -9.10
N SER A 99 0.12 -16.41 -9.26
CA SER A 99 0.61 -17.25 -8.16
C SER A 99 1.76 -16.62 -7.35
N GLU A 100 2.30 -15.48 -7.78
CA GLU A 100 3.40 -14.79 -7.08
C GLU A 100 2.91 -13.72 -6.10
N LYS A 101 1.59 -13.59 -5.92
CA LYS A 101 1.01 -12.69 -4.91
C LYS A 101 1.47 -13.08 -3.50
N HIS A 102 1.98 -12.11 -2.76
CA HIS A 102 2.47 -12.31 -1.39
C HIS A 102 2.13 -11.14 -0.48
N ASN A 103 2.08 -11.42 0.83
CA ASN A 103 1.85 -10.41 1.86
C ASN A 103 2.93 -9.33 1.79
N SER A 104 2.49 -8.08 1.68
CA SER A 104 3.35 -6.91 1.56
C SER A 104 3.40 -6.12 2.86
N LYS A 105 4.51 -5.41 3.06
CA LYS A 105 4.65 -4.50 4.20
C LYS A 105 3.85 -3.22 3.96
N LEU A 106 3.20 -2.72 5.01
CA LEU A 106 2.71 -1.35 5.09
C LEU A 106 3.72 -0.52 5.88
N SER A 107 4.51 0.32 5.19
CA SER A 107 5.51 1.19 5.79
C SER A 107 5.07 2.65 5.78
N HIS A 108 5.84 3.52 6.46
CA HIS A 108 5.54 4.96 6.61
C HIS A 108 4.22 5.27 7.33
N LEU A 109 3.74 4.33 8.14
CA LEU A 109 2.68 4.60 9.11
C LEU A 109 3.23 5.46 10.25
N VAL A 110 2.44 6.45 10.64
CA VAL A 110 2.64 7.16 11.91
C VAL A 110 2.20 6.23 13.04
N ASP A 111 2.83 6.35 14.21
CA ASP A 111 2.43 5.63 15.42
C ASP A 111 0.96 5.93 15.75
N GLY A 112 0.15 4.87 15.85
CA GLY A 112 -1.27 5.00 16.16
C GLY A 112 -1.54 5.16 17.65
N ASP A 113 -2.70 5.67 18.02
CA ASP A 113 -3.08 5.83 19.41
C ASP A 113 -3.28 4.47 20.11
N ILE A 114 -2.56 4.27 21.22
CA ILE A 114 -2.75 3.10 22.09
C ILE A 114 -3.70 3.47 23.22
N SER A 115 -4.99 3.34 22.94
CA SER A 115 -6.06 3.65 23.89
C SER A 115 -7.26 2.71 23.71
N ALA A 116 -8.14 2.66 24.73
CA ALA A 116 -9.33 1.83 24.68
C ALA A 116 -10.27 2.28 23.54
N GLY A 117 -10.57 1.38 22.62
CA GLY A 117 -11.44 1.65 21.46
C GLY A 117 -10.72 2.27 20.26
N SER A 118 -9.39 2.42 20.29
CA SER A 118 -8.62 2.87 19.11
C SER A 118 -8.81 1.92 17.93
N THR A 119 -8.93 2.49 16.72
CA THR A 119 -9.00 1.78 15.44
C THR A 119 -7.78 2.07 14.57
N GLU A 120 -6.74 2.67 15.15
CA GLU A 120 -5.53 3.03 14.43
C GLU A 120 -4.56 1.85 14.34
N ALA A 121 -3.86 1.75 13.20
CA ALA A 121 -2.81 0.77 13.06
C ALA A 121 -1.61 1.18 13.93
N ILE A 122 -1.06 0.22 14.69
CA ILE A 122 0.18 0.44 15.43
C ILE A 122 1.40 0.13 14.57
N THR A 123 2.53 0.79 14.84
CA THR A 123 3.78 0.52 14.15
C THR A 123 4.68 -0.44 14.94
N GLY A 124 5.74 -0.91 14.28
CA GLY A 124 6.79 -1.68 14.96
C GLY A 124 7.54 -0.89 16.04
N ASN A 125 7.60 0.45 15.95
CA ASN A 125 8.25 1.29 16.97
C ASN A 125 7.52 1.18 18.32
N GLN A 126 6.20 1.21 18.29
CA GLN A 126 5.39 1.14 19.49
C GLN A 126 5.50 -0.22 20.20
N LEU A 127 5.46 -1.31 19.42
CA LEU A 127 5.69 -2.65 19.97
C LEU A 127 7.13 -2.81 20.50
N TYR A 128 8.11 -2.21 19.83
CA TYR A 128 9.49 -2.20 20.30
C TYR A 128 9.63 -1.48 21.65
N GLN A 129 9.03 -0.30 21.82
CA GLN A 129 9.03 0.44 23.08
C GLN A 129 8.37 -0.36 24.21
N LEU A 130 7.22 -1.00 23.95
CA LEU A 130 6.56 -1.87 24.92
C LEU A 130 7.48 -3.00 25.40
N ASN A 131 8.16 -3.69 24.48
CA ASN A 131 9.09 -4.76 24.83
C ASN A 131 10.29 -4.24 25.64
N GLN A 132 10.81 -3.06 25.31
CA GLN A 132 11.88 -2.42 26.08
C GLN A 132 11.45 -2.07 27.50
N THR A 133 10.24 -1.53 27.68
CA THR A 133 9.67 -1.26 29.01
C THR A 133 9.49 -2.55 29.81
N LEU A 134 8.96 -3.61 29.18
CA LEU A 134 8.78 -4.90 29.84
C LEU A 134 10.11 -5.52 30.27
N ALA A 135 11.14 -5.49 29.42
CA ALA A 135 12.48 -5.94 29.76
C ALA A 135 13.04 -5.18 30.97
N SER A 136 12.87 -3.85 31.00
CA SER A 136 13.28 -3.02 32.14
C SER A 136 12.56 -3.37 33.43
N TYR A 137 11.29 -3.75 33.37
CA TYR A 137 10.52 -4.15 34.56
C TYR A 137 10.90 -5.53 35.09
N LEU A 138 11.28 -6.47 34.22
CA LEU A 138 11.83 -7.74 34.65
C LEU A 138 13.18 -7.57 35.35
N GLY A 139 14.02 -6.65 34.86
CA GLY A 139 15.37 -6.47 35.39
C GLY A 139 16.23 -7.71 35.12
N GLY A 140 17.19 -8.02 35.99
CA GLY A 140 18.04 -9.20 35.85
C GLY A 140 18.84 -9.26 34.54
N GLY A 141 19.03 -8.14 33.83
CA GLY A 141 19.67 -8.14 32.51
C GLY A 141 18.76 -8.56 31.33
N ALA A 142 17.45 -8.72 31.55
CA ALA A 142 16.51 -8.90 30.45
C ALA A 142 16.60 -7.76 29.43
N SER A 143 16.48 -8.08 28.14
CA SER A 143 16.53 -7.07 27.07
C SER A 143 15.76 -7.48 25.83
N TYR A 144 15.41 -6.50 24.98
CA TYR A 144 14.81 -6.74 23.67
C TYR A 144 15.58 -5.99 22.57
N GLN A 145 16.34 -6.72 21.76
CA GLN A 145 17.23 -6.14 20.75
C GLN A 145 17.09 -6.87 19.42
N GLY A 146 17.02 -6.14 18.31
CA GLY A 146 16.91 -6.73 16.98
C GLY A 146 15.68 -7.63 16.78
N GLY A 147 14.61 -7.41 17.55
CA GLY A 147 13.41 -8.25 17.53
C GLY A 147 13.54 -9.56 18.32
N GLN A 148 14.57 -9.69 19.15
CA GLN A 148 14.86 -10.89 19.94
C GLN A 148 14.87 -10.58 21.43
N TRP A 149 14.31 -11.49 22.23
CA TRP A 149 14.31 -11.40 23.68
C TRP A 149 15.55 -12.06 24.28
N THR A 150 16.11 -11.42 25.31
CA THR A 150 17.03 -12.04 26.27
C THR A 150 16.29 -12.17 27.60
N ALA A 151 16.22 -13.39 28.13
CA ALA A 151 15.61 -13.65 29.43
C ALA A 151 16.39 -12.94 30.56
N PRO A 152 15.71 -12.59 31.67
CA PRO A 152 16.44 -12.13 32.85
C PRO A 152 17.30 -13.26 33.41
N GLU A 153 18.28 -12.89 34.22
CA GLU A 153 19.07 -13.78 35.04
C GLU A 153 19.02 -13.29 36.50
N PHE A 154 18.28 -14.02 37.32
CA PHE A 154 18.15 -13.76 38.75
C PHE A 154 19.06 -14.71 39.52
N GLN A 155 20.04 -14.15 40.22
CA GLN A 155 20.91 -14.92 41.10
C GLN A 155 20.37 -14.92 42.52
N VAL A 156 20.01 -16.10 43.03
CA VAL A 156 19.49 -16.27 44.40
C VAL A 156 20.50 -17.08 45.21
N THR A 157 21.15 -16.42 46.16
CA THR A 157 22.02 -17.06 47.15
C THR A 157 21.22 -18.04 48.01
N GLN A 158 21.68 -19.29 48.07
CA GLN A 158 21.05 -20.33 48.89
C GLN A 158 21.71 -20.37 50.26
N PHE A 159 20.96 -20.22 51.34
CA PHE A 159 21.47 -20.34 52.71
C PHE A 159 21.32 -21.77 53.24
N LYS A 160 22.32 -22.22 54.00
CA LYS A 160 22.31 -23.53 54.65
C LYS A 160 21.64 -23.47 56.01
N SER A 161 21.30 -24.63 56.56
CA SER A 161 20.72 -24.77 57.91
C SER A 161 21.66 -24.36 59.04
N ASP A 162 22.95 -24.12 58.82
CA ASP A 162 23.82 -23.50 59.82
C ASP A 162 23.82 -21.96 59.75
N GLY A 163 23.06 -21.38 58.81
CA GLY A 163 23.00 -19.94 58.55
C GLY A 163 24.13 -19.41 57.64
N SER A 164 25.05 -20.26 57.20
CA SER A 164 26.09 -19.87 56.24
C SER A 164 25.52 -19.75 54.82
N SER A 165 26.13 -18.87 54.01
CA SER A 165 25.82 -18.76 52.58
C SER A 165 26.36 -19.96 51.82
N GLY A 166 25.50 -20.60 51.04
CA GLY A 166 25.82 -21.60 50.01
C GLY A 166 25.92 -20.99 48.62
N GLU A 167 25.89 -21.85 47.59
CA GLU A 167 26.01 -21.44 46.19
C GLU A 167 24.78 -20.64 45.73
N SER A 168 25.02 -19.59 44.94
CA SER A 168 23.94 -18.90 44.24
C SER A 168 23.43 -19.75 43.08
N LYS A 169 22.11 -19.87 42.97
CA LYS A 169 21.45 -20.49 41.82
C LYS A 169 20.93 -19.40 40.89
N SER A 170 21.02 -19.67 39.60
CA SER A 170 20.52 -18.79 38.54
C SER A 170 19.13 -19.22 38.10
N TYR A 171 18.24 -18.25 37.91
CA TYR A 171 16.87 -18.44 37.48
C TYR A 171 16.52 -17.44 36.38
N ASP A 172 15.87 -17.89 35.33
CA ASP A 172 15.48 -17.09 34.17
C ASP A 172 14.03 -16.59 34.21
N THR A 173 13.32 -16.89 35.31
CA THR A 173 11.96 -16.46 35.55
C THR A 173 11.79 -15.92 36.96
N VAL A 174 10.85 -14.99 37.10
CA VAL A 174 10.50 -14.41 38.41
C VAL A 174 9.98 -15.50 39.36
N ALA A 175 9.11 -16.40 38.88
CA ALA A 175 8.57 -17.49 39.68
C ALA A 175 9.67 -18.44 40.16
N GLY A 176 10.56 -18.89 39.26
CA GLY A 176 11.69 -19.74 39.63
C GLY A 176 12.61 -19.10 40.65
N ALA A 177 12.89 -17.79 40.50
CA ALA A 177 13.66 -17.04 41.49
C ALA A 177 12.97 -17.04 42.86
N PHE A 178 11.65 -16.82 42.92
CA PHE A 178 10.89 -16.86 44.18
C PHE A 178 10.80 -18.27 44.79
N GLU A 179 10.67 -19.32 43.99
CA GLU A 179 10.78 -20.70 44.47
C GLU A 179 12.17 -20.97 45.06
N GLY A 180 13.22 -20.47 44.40
CA GLY A 180 14.60 -20.51 44.90
C GLY A 180 14.76 -19.77 46.23
N VAL A 181 14.13 -18.61 46.40
CA VAL A 181 14.09 -17.87 47.67
C VAL A 181 13.34 -18.67 48.73
N ASN A 182 12.16 -19.20 48.41
CA ASN A 182 11.35 -19.98 49.35
C ASN A 182 12.09 -21.25 49.84
N GLY A 183 12.77 -21.95 48.92
CA GLY A 183 13.63 -23.07 49.26
C GLY A 183 14.76 -22.65 50.20
N SER A 184 15.44 -21.54 49.90
CA SER A 184 16.49 -21.01 50.76
C SER A 184 15.99 -20.59 52.16
N LEU A 185 14.78 -20.02 52.26
CA LEU A 185 14.18 -19.63 53.54
C LEU A 185 13.74 -20.84 54.36
N SER A 186 13.22 -21.88 53.72
CA SER A 186 12.87 -23.14 54.39
C SER A 186 14.09 -23.76 55.07
N GLY A 187 15.25 -23.77 54.39
CA GLY A 187 16.51 -24.24 54.97
C GLY A 187 16.98 -23.42 56.19
N ILE A 188 16.65 -22.12 56.27
CA ILE A 188 16.90 -21.31 57.47
C ILE A 188 15.88 -21.64 58.58
N ASN A 189 14.60 -21.81 58.24
CA ASN A 189 13.54 -22.07 59.20
C ASN A 189 13.76 -23.37 60.00
N ASP A 190 14.39 -24.38 59.40
CA ASP A 190 14.79 -25.63 60.09
C ASP A 190 15.79 -25.41 61.25
N ARG A 191 16.26 -24.17 61.47
CA ARG A 191 17.12 -23.75 62.59
C ARG A 191 16.39 -23.38 63.87
N LEU A 192 15.16 -22.89 63.75
CA LEU A 192 14.38 -22.29 64.84
C LEU A 192 13.57 -23.36 65.57
#